data_AF-A2FYM6-F1
#
_entry.id   AF-A2FYM6-F1
#
_cell.length_a   1.000
_cell.length_b   1.000
_cell.length_c   1.000
_cell.angle_alpha   90.00
_cell.angle_beta   90.00
_cell.angle_gamma   90.00
#
_symmetry.space_group_name_H-M   'P 1'
#
loop_
_entity.id
_entity.type
_entity.pdbx_description
1 polymer ?
#
loop_
_entity_poly.entity_id
_entity_poly.type
_entity_poly.pdbx_seq_one_letter_code
_entity_poly.pdbx_strand_id
1 'polypeptide(L)'
;MFALLLAASLSSLLDEYVNEFTSQLNLPLFTKRSEEIKKQFQEQMKDCNGKWFSTALSLNDFYDAKNEFKEIKKGEYFCIYGPALIAANASFKVESKYLKFNAEGEIKVEDVSIKNPLILTNKISDDEIEMKNPGEIISKVMCDDGDNGCDIQFTYLLQPLKFKSSFKSDDVNYESDVDFKVVVSTESSYSKKFDASYVFGLNLDIKGNLKASLNAKFHSLVLFAAGKSKKKITAKSSNDGITSVILSENGKDASGRVIGFMPIPNLTKLIKFDPQIITDFLTTFKAKLGFNYEGSVDLKMEEDKTASADEKNYYPEGMTFEASGGVKTKDDVDKGSGLGTGAIVGIVIGVLVVVAIIVVIVVVVIMKSKGKGGDSGDGDKK
;
A
#
# COMPACT_ATOMS: atom_id res chain seq x y z
N MET A 1 -45.08 -11.89 6.59
CA MET A 1 -44.80 -11.67 8.03
C MET A 1 -43.82 -12.71 8.59
N PHE A 2 -44.06 -14.02 8.44
CA PHE A 2 -43.12 -15.08 8.89
C PHE A 2 -41.73 -15.02 8.22
N ALA A 3 -41.66 -14.74 6.91
CA ALA A 3 -40.39 -14.55 6.18
C ALA A 3 -39.62 -13.27 6.60
N LEU A 4 -40.33 -12.24 7.07
CA LEU A 4 -39.73 -10.99 7.56
C LEU A 4 -39.15 -11.17 8.98
N LEU A 5 -39.83 -11.95 9.82
CA LEU A 5 -39.33 -12.36 11.14
C LEU A 5 -38.12 -13.30 11.00
N LEU A 6 -38.15 -14.23 10.05
CA LEU A 6 -37.01 -15.10 9.73
C LEU A 6 -35.83 -14.32 9.17
N ALA A 7 -36.04 -13.32 8.30
CA ALA A 7 -34.96 -12.48 7.79
C ALA A 7 -34.35 -11.57 8.87
N ALA A 8 -35.17 -11.06 9.80
CA ALA A 8 -34.69 -10.27 10.93
C ALA A 8 -33.92 -11.11 11.95
N SER A 9 -34.38 -12.35 12.23
CA SER A 9 -33.65 -13.28 13.09
C SER A 9 -32.41 -13.86 12.42
N LEU A 10 -32.43 -14.07 11.08
CA LEU A 10 -31.22 -14.43 10.33
C LEU A 10 -30.23 -13.27 10.32
N SER A 11 -30.69 -12.02 10.19
CA SER A 11 -29.84 -10.83 10.28
C SER A 11 -29.20 -10.70 11.65
N SER A 12 -29.94 -10.88 12.74
CA SER A 12 -29.35 -10.82 14.08
C SER A 12 -28.41 -12.00 14.34
N LEU A 13 -28.77 -13.21 13.87
CA LEU A 13 -27.88 -14.37 13.95
C LEU A 13 -26.64 -14.17 13.08
N LEU A 14 -26.77 -13.60 11.88
CA LEU A 14 -25.65 -13.29 11.00
C LEU A 14 -24.79 -12.20 11.63
N ASP A 15 -25.35 -11.19 12.29
CA ASP A 15 -24.57 -10.19 13.00
C ASP A 15 -23.84 -10.81 14.20
N GLU A 16 -24.49 -11.68 14.97
CA GLU A 16 -23.87 -12.39 16.09
C GLU A 16 -22.79 -13.36 15.60
N TYR A 17 -23.06 -14.14 14.55
CA TYR A 17 -22.12 -15.07 13.94
C TYR A 17 -21.03 -14.36 13.16
N VAL A 18 -21.28 -13.21 12.53
CA VAL A 18 -20.24 -12.38 11.91
C VAL A 18 -19.41 -11.75 13.00
N ASN A 19 -19.98 -11.26 14.09
CA ASN A 19 -19.22 -10.72 15.22
C ASN A 19 -18.39 -11.82 15.92
N GLU A 20 -18.92 -13.03 16.05
CA GLU A 20 -18.23 -14.17 16.64
C GLU A 20 -17.23 -14.79 15.66
N PHE A 21 -17.53 -14.88 14.37
CA PHE A 21 -16.60 -15.29 13.32
C PHE A 21 -15.49 -14.26 13.14
N THR A 22 -15.79 -12.96 13.26
CA THR A 22 -14.82 -11.85 13.26
C THR A 22 -13.97 -11.87 14.54
N SER A 23 -14.54 -12.26 15.69
CA SER A 23 -13.78 -12.45 16.94
C SER A 23 -12.91 -13.72 16.93
N GLN A 24 -13.38 -14.80 16.28
CA GLN A 24 -12.66 -16.08 16.14
C GLN A 24 -11.65 -16.09 14.99
N LEU A 25 -11.82 -15.28 13.93
CA LEU A 25 -10.91 -15.14 12.79
C LEU A 25 -9.56 -14.47 13.10
N ASN A 26 -9.22 -14.23 14.38
CA ASN A 26 -7.96 -13.66 14.91
C ASN A 26 -7.94 -12.17 15.27
N LEU A 27 -9.06 -11.46 15.45
CA LEU A 27 -8.95 -10.09 15.98
C LEU A 27 -8.30 -10.00 17.38
N PRO A 28 -8.48 -10.92 18.34
CA PRO A 28 -7.78 -10.84 19.62
C PRO A 28 -6.24 -10.98 19.50
N LEU A 29 -5.77 -11.83 18.57
CA LEU A 29 -4.34 -11.97 18.28
C LEU A 29 -3.81 -10.74 17.54
N PHE A 30 -4.56 -10.19 16.58
CA PHE A 30 -4.20 -8.93 15.91
C PHE A 30 -4.22 -7.74 16.87
N THR A 31 -5.23 -7.63 17.74
CA THR A 31 -5.36 -6.55 18.73
C THR A 31 -4.27 -6.66 19.79
N LYS A 32 -4.06 -7.83 20.39
CA LYS A 32 -2.98 -8.03 21.37
C LYS A 32 -1.60 -7.77 20.76
N ARG A 33 -1.37 -8.26 19.54
CA ARG A 33 -0.11 -8.03 18.83
C ARG A 33 0.03 -6.56 18.40
N SER A 34 -1.05 -5.90 18.00
CA SER A 34 -1.06 -4.45 17.69
C SER A 34 -0.75 -3.61 18.94
N GLU A 35 -1.33 -3.94 20.09
CA GLU A 35 -1.00 -3.29 21.36
C GLU A 35 0.46 -3.51 21.76
N GLU A 36 0.99 -4.73 21.58
CA GLU A 36 2.39 -5.04 21.84
C GLU A 36 3.32 -4.28 20.89
N ILE A 37 2.99 -4.24 19.60
CA ILE A 37 3.71 -3.47 18.58
C ILE A 37 3.71 -1.98 18.95
N LYS A 38 2.55 -1.43 19.30
CA LYS A 38 2.40 -0.04 19.72
C LYS A 38 3.23 0.25 20.96
N LYS A 39 3.22 -0.64 21.95
CA LYS A 39 4.02 -0.51 23.17
C LYS A 39 5.52 -0.54 22.84
N GLN A 40 5.97 -1.48 22.01
CA GLN A 40 7.37 -1.55 21.59
C GLN A 40 7.79 -0.30 20.82
N PHE A 41 6.93 0.24 19.96
CA PHE A 41 7.16 1.51 19.29
C PHE A 41 7.35 2.67 20.27
N GLN A 42 6.46 2.78 21.25
CA GLN A 42 6.56 3.78 22.31
C GLN A 42 7.85 3.62 23.13
N GLU A 43 8.35 2.38 23.30
CA GLU A 43 9.62 2.11 23.96
C GLU A 43 10.85 2.44 23.11
N GLN A 44 10.78 2.22 21.79
CA GLN A 44 11.87 2.53 20.85
C GLN A 44 12.00 4.02 20.54
N MET A 45 10.93 4.79 20.76
CA MET A 45 10.85 6.24 20.56
C MET A 45 10.34 6.91 21.84
N LYS A 46 10.94 6.58 22.99
CA LYS A 46 10.55 7.17 24.29
C LYS A 46 10.63 8.70 24.30
N ASP A 47 11.50 9.27 23.47
CA ASP A 47 11.64 10.70 23.26
C ASP A 47 10.43 11.33 22.53
N CYS A 48 9.66 10.54 21.78
CA CYS A 48 8.39 10.97 21.18
C CYS A 48 7.20 11.00 22.16
N ASN A 49 7.35 10.48 23.40
CA ASN A 49 6.25 10.46 24.37
C ASN A 49 5.72 11.87 24.67
N GLY A 50 4.42 12.06 24.46
CA GLY A 50 3.75 13.36 24.64
C GLY A 50 4.00 14.38 23.52
N LYS A 51 4.74 14.01 22.47
CA LYS A 51 5.04 14.86 21.29
C LYS A 51 4.50 14.26 19.98
N TRP A 52 3.57 13.33 20.08
CA TRP A 52 2.90 12.71 18.95
C TRP A 52 1.99 13.71 18.27
N PHE A 53 2.19 13.92 16.98
CA PHE A 53 1.23 14.67 16.19
C PHE A 53 0.32 13.69 15.46
N SER A 54 -0.89 13.50 16.00
CA SER A 54 -1.93 12.64 15.45
C SER A 54 -1.56 11.15 15.35
N THR A 55 -2.50 10.28 15.70
CA THR A 55 -2.48 8.87 15.36
C THR A 55 -3.55 8.67 14.31
N ALA A 56 -3.19 8.68 13.02
CA ALA A 56 -4.11 8.20 11.99
C ALA A 56 -4.14 6.67 12.02
N LEU A 57 -4.77 6.13 13.06
CA LEU A 57 -4.83 4.69 13.32
C LEU A 57 -6.09 4.06 12.70
N SER A 58 -7.07 4.87 12.29
CA SER A 58 -8.31 4.39 11.72
C SER A 58 -8.50 4.86 10.27
N LEU A 59 -9.24 4.06 9.49
CA LEU A 59 -9.74 4.48 8.18
C LEU A 59 -10.52 5.81 8.26
N ASN A 60 -11.11 6.13 9.41
CA ASN A 60 -11.78 7.40 9.69
C ASN A 60 -10.83 8.58 9.72
N ASP A 61 -9.63 8.40 10.25
CA ASP A 61 -8.60 9.44 10.23
C ASP A 61 -8.06 9.66 8.81
N PHE A 62 -8.04 8.60 7.98
CA PHE A 62 -7.71 8.72 6.55
C PHE A 62 -8.82 9.42 5.75
N TYR A 63 -10.09 9.28 6.13
CA TYR A 63 -11.20 9.99 5.46
C TYR A 63 -11.06 11.52 5.58
N ASP A 64 -10.27 12.01 6.52
CA ASP A 64 -10.03 13.43 6.78
C ASP A 64 -8.60 13.85 6.39
N ALA A 65 -8.28 13.65 5.11
CA ALA A 65 -6.97 13.99 4.55
C ALA A 65 -6.73 15.52 4.64
N LYS A 66 -6.14 15.95 5.76
CA LYS A 66 -5.88 17.34 6.10
C LYS A 66 -4.42 17.72 5.92
N ASN A 67 -4.20 18.95 5.47
CA ASN A 67 -2.89 19.59 5.60
C ASN A 67 -2.67 20.00 7.05
N GLU A 68 -1.63 19.46 7.66
CA GLU A 68 -1.18 19.85 8.98
C GLU A 68 0.08 20.70 8.85
N PHE A 69 0.16 21.76 9.67
CA PHE A 69 1.31 22.64 9.74
C PHE A 69 1.89 22.65 11.14
N LYS A 70 3.20 22.50 11.25
CA LYS A 70 3.91 22.49 12.52
C LYS A 70 5.18 23.33 12.44
N GLU A 71 5.21 24.41 13.21
CA GLU A 71 6.45 25.14 13.50
C GLU A 71 7.30 24.31 14.47
N ILE A 72 8.56 24.11 14.12
CA ILE A 72 9.59 23.49 14.95
C ILE A 72 10.64 24.57 15.27
N LYS A 73 10.84 24.86 16.56
CA LYS A 73 11.89 25.79 16.99
C LYS A 73 13.26 25.10 17.04
N LYS A 74 14.32 25.90 17.18
CA LYS A 74 15.69 25.40 17.35
C LYS A 74 15.79 24.36 18.47
N GLY A 75 16.30 23.18 18.14
CA GLY A 75 16.48 22.05 19.08
C GLY A 75 15.19 21.31 19.42
N GLU A 76 14.04 21.73 18.91
CA GLU A 76 12.78 20.99 19.05
C GLU A 76 12.63 19.93 17.95
N TYR A 77 11.70 19.02 18.19
CA TYR A 77 11.29 18.00 17.23
C TYR A 77 9.85 17.59 17.52
N PHE A 78 9.20 16.97 16.55
CA PHE A 78 7.95 16.24 16.75
C PHE A 78 8.02 14.89 16.05
N CYS A 79 7.06 14.02 16.35
CA CYS A 79 7.01 12.69 15.76
C CYS A 79 5.70 12.47 15.01
N ILE A 80 5.84 11.89 13.82
CA ILE A 80 4.75 11.43 12.95
C ILE A 80 4.66 9.92 13.11
N TYR A 81 3.44 9.43 13.30
CA TYR A 81 3.13 8.02 13.42
C TYR A 81 2.32 7.58 12.20
N GLY A 82 2.95 6.82 11.31
CA GLY A 82 2.35 6.31 10.08
C GLY A 82 2.85 7.01 8.81
N PRO A 83 2.35 6.53 7.66
CA PRO A 83 2.69 7.06 6.34
C PRO A 83 2.23 8.50 6.12
N ALA A 84 3.10 9.34 5.55
CA ALA A 84 2.80 10.75 5.28
C ALA A 84 3.55 11.31 4.07
N LEU A 85 2.95 12.29 3.42
CA LEU A 85 3.62 13.26 2.56
C LEU A 85 4.12 14.40 3.46
N ILE A 86 5.36 14.83 3.31
CA ILE A 86 5.96 15.86 4.17
C ILE A 86 6.79 16.84 3.34
N ALA A 87 6.74 18.11 3.71
CA ALA A 87 7.54 19.18 3.12
C ALA A 87 7.80 20.28 4.16
N ALA A 88 8.67 21.23 3.84
CA ALA A 88 9.02 22.31 4.73
C ALA A 88 9.43 23.58 3.97
N ASN A 89 9.41 24.72 4.67
CA ASN A 89 9.95 25.97 4.13
C ASN A 89 11.48 26.10 4.23
N ALA A 90 12.15 25.21 4.97
CA ALA A 90 13.60 25.19 5.20
C ALA A 90 14.13 23.75 5.23
N SER A 91 15.45 23.56 5.31
CA SER A 91 16.04 22.22 5.38
C SER A 91 15.67 21.54 6.70
N PHE A 92 15.28 20.27 6.60
CA PHE A 92 14.91 19.44 7.74
C PHE A 92 15.45 18.02 7.59
N LYS A 93 15.55 17.32 8.71
CA LYS A 93 16.01 15.95 8.82
C LYS A 93 14.89 15.11 9.43
N VAL A 94 14.70 13.92 8.91
CA VAL A 94 13.80 12.92 9.48
C VAL A 94 14.58 11.66 9.83
N GLU A 95 14.38 11.21 11.07
CA GLU A 95 14.87 9.93 11.58
C GLU A 95 13.66 9.00 11.70
N SER A 96 13.56 8.04 10.79
CA SER A 96 12.47 7.08 10.71
C SER A 96 12.89 5.72 11.21
N LYS A 97 11.97 5.03 11.87
CA LYS A 97 12.09 3.65 12.30
C LYS A 97 11.02 2.80 11.62
N TYR A 98 11.44 1.74 10.96
CA TYR A 98 10.56 0.69 10.44
C TYR A 98 10.55 -0.48 11.39
N LEU A 99 9.37 -1.04 11.64
CA LEU A 99 9.30 -2.37 12.25
C LEU A 99 9.25 -3.41 11.16
N LYS A 100 10.19 -4.34 11.28
CA LYS A 100 10.31 -5.53 10.49
C LYS A 100 10.00 -6.72 11.36
N PHE A 101 9.38 -7.74 10.78
CA PHE A 101 9.20 -9.01 11.45
C PHE A 101 10.07 -10.04 10.74
N ASN A 102 10.91 -10.78 11.48
CA ASN A 102 11.60 -11.93 10.91
C ASN A 102 10.65 -13.13 10.85
N ALA A 103 11.02 -14.21 10.16
CA ALA A 103 10.19 -15.41 10.03
C ALA A 103 9.69 -15.99 11.37
N GLU A 104 10.43 -15.76 12.46
CA GLU A 104 10.07 -16.18 13.83
C GLU A 104 9.03 -15.26 14.51
N GLY A 105 8.71 -14.12 13.91
CA GLY A 105 7.75 -13.14 14.39
C GLY A 105 8.36 -12.11 15.36
N GLU A 106 9.68 -12.14 15.55
CA GLU A 106 10.42 -11.16 16.33
C GLU A 106 10.52 -9.83 15.59
N ILE A 107 10.47 -8.75 16.36
CA ILE A 107 10.49 -7.40 15.83
C ILE A 107 11.95 -6.94 15.69
N LYS A 108 12.33 -6.58 14.46
CA LYS A 108 13.58 -5.90 14.13
C LYS A 108 13.29 -4.45 13.78
N VAL A 109 14.11 -3.54 14.27
CA VAL A 109 14.00 -2.11 13.96
C VAL A 109 15.03 -1.77 12.89
N GLU A 110 14.57 -1.20 11.77
CA GLU A 110 15.46 -0.60 10.77
C GLU A 110 15.37 0.91 10.90
N ASP A 111 16.50 1.56 11.18
CA ASP A 111 16.60 3.01 11.29
C ASP A 111 17.04 3.61 9.96
N VAL A 112 16.38 4.69 9.54
CA VAL A 112 16.76 5.48 8.37
C VAL A 112 16.77 6.96 8.72
N SER A 113 17.79 7.67 8.27
CA SER A 113 17.96 9.10 8.50
C SER A 113 18.14 9.81 7.17
N ILE A 114 17.17 10.62 6.76
CA ILE A 114 17.15 11.29 5.45
C ILE A 114 16.90 12.79 5.64
N LYS A 115 17.60 13.60 4.82
CA LYS A 115 17.35 15.04 4.72
C LYS A 115 16.27 15.32 3.69
N ASN A 116 15.36 16.23 4.03
CA ASN A 116 14.26 16.69 3.16
C ASN A 116 13.50 15.54 2.46
N PRO A 117 13.04 14.51 3.20
CA PRO A 117 12.17 13.52 2.58
C PRO A 117 10.88 14.20 2.11
N LEU A 118 10.32 13.70 1.02
CA LEU A 118 8.99 14.06 0.55
C LEU A 118 7.95 13.03 1.01
N ILE A 119 8.34 11.75 1.06
CA ILE A 119 7.45 10.63 1.39
C ILE A 119 8.01 9.89 2.59
N LEU A 120 7.13 9.59 3.54
CA LEU A 120 7.34 8.68 4.66
C LEU A 120 6.36 7.52 4.47
N THR A 121 6.81 6.33 4.11
CA THR A 121 5.97 5.12 4.10
C THR A 121 6.76 3.95 4.64
N ASN A 122 6.09 2.93 5.18
CA ASN A 122 6.79 1.72 5.58
C ASN A 122 7.37 0.98 4.36
N LYS A 123 8.51 0.31 4.55
CA LYS A 123 9.16 -0.52 3.55
C LYS A 123 8.75 -1.97 3.76
N ILE A 124 7.69 -2.38 3.09
CA ILE A 124 7.20 -3.77 3.11
C ILE A 124 8.04 -4.57 2.12
N SER A 125 8.85 -5.49 2.62
CA SER A 125 9.55 -6.50 1.82
C SER A 125 8.63 -7.67 1.48
N ASP A 126 8.94 -8.38 0.40
CA ASP A 126 8.16 -9.57 0.00
C ASP A 126 8.14 -10.65 1.10
N ASP A 127 9.18 -10.68 1.93
CA ASP A 127 9.33 -11.63 3.04
C ASP A 127 8.41 -11.29 4.24
N GLU A 128 8.09 -10.01 4.43
CA GLU A 128 7.23 -9.51 5.52
C GLU A 128 5.74 -9.67 5.23
N ILE A 129 5.38 -9.84 3.96
CA ILE A 129 4.01 -10.07 3.47
C ILE A 129 3.40 -11.30 4.14
N GLU A 130 4.20 -12.33 4.43
CA GLU A 130 3.72 -13.54 5.11
C GLU A 130 3.30 -13.26 6.57
N MET A 131 3.76 -12.16 7.16
CA MET A 131 3.58 -11.86 8.58
C MET A 131 2.31 -11.07 8.92
N LYS A 132 1.43 -10.87 7.93
CA LYS A 132 0.05 -10.34 8.06
C LYS A 132 -0.11 -8.97 8.73
N ASN A 133 0.97 -8.23 8.99
CA ASN A 133 0.87 -6.90 9.58
C ASN A 133 1.73 -5.92 8.77
N PRO A 134 1.15 -5.04 7.95
CA PRO A 134 1.92 -4.00 7.29
C PRO A 134 2.53 -3.15 8.40
N GLY A 135 3.84 -3.30 8.62
CA GLY A 135 4.52 -2.60 9.71
C GLY A 135 4.23 -1.11 9.66
N GLU A 136 4.27 -0.47 10.81
CA GLU A 136 4.05 0.96 10.89
C GLU A 136 5.41 1.68 10.76
N ILE A 137 5.39 2.98 10.50
CA ILE A 137 6.60 3.80 10.46
C ILE A 137 6.46 4.88 11.52
N ILE A 138 7.52 5.14 12.27
CA ILE A 138 7.59 6.32 13.14
C ILE A 138 8.72 7.20 12.67
N SER A 139 8.43 8.49 12.53
CA SER A 139 9.35 9.45 11.98
C SER A 139 9.52 10.63 12.92
N LYS A 140 10.73 10.86 13.42
CA LYS A 140 11.11 12.03 14.21
C LYS A 140 11.61 13.12 13.27
N VAL A 141 10.95 14.27 13.29
CA VAL A 141 11.18 15.40 12.38
C VAL A 141 11.88 16.53 13.13
N MET A 142 12.98 17.03 12.57
CA MET A 142 13.83 18.07 13.18
C MET A 142 14.30 19.05 12.09
N CYS A 143 14.46 20.33 12.40
CA CYS A 143 15.09 21.27 11.47
C CYS A 143 16.60 20.99 11.36
N ASP A 144 17.15 21.08 10.16
CA ASP A 144 18.57 20.87 9.87
C ASP A 144 19.34 22.19 10.00
N ASP A 145 18.69 23.32 9.69
CA ASP A 145 19.27 24.66 9.77
C ASP A 145 19.19 25.21 11.21
N GLY A 146 20.32 25.10 11.91
CA GLY A 146 20.43 25.21 13.37
C GLY A 146 20.09 26.55 14.02
N ASP A 147 19.67 27.59 13.28
CA ASP A 147 19.45 28.93 13.86
C ASP A 147 18.02 29.48 13.76
N ASN A 148 17.20 29.08 12.78
CA ASN A 148 15.92 29.76 12.51
C ASN A 148 14.66 28.91 12.68
N GLY A 149 14.77 27.65 13.11
CA GLY A 149 13.62 26.74 13.10
C GLY A 149 13.09 26.49 11.69
N CYS A 150 11.93 25.84 11.57
CA CYS A 150 11.31 25.52 10.29
C CYS A 150 9.80 25.26 10.46
N ASP A 151 9.03 25.60 9.43
CA ASP A 151 7.62 25.23 9.31
C ASP A 151 7.52 23.96 8.47
N ILE A 152 7.02 22.88 9.08
CA ILE A 152 6.73 21.62 8.40
C ILE A 152 5.27 21.60 7.96
N GLN A 153 5.01 21.16 6.73
CA GLN A 153 3.70 20.76 6.24
C GLN A 153 3.69 19.25 6.06
N PHE A 154 2.64 18.57 6.48
CA PHE A 154 2.47 17.15 6.19
C PHE A 154 1.00 16.74 6.07
N THR A 155 0.79 15.58 5.46
CA THR A 155 -0.51 14.98 5.24
C THR A 155 -0.37 13.47 5.31
N TYR A 156 -1.25 12.81 6.06
CA TYR A 156 -1.27 11.35 6.13
C TYR A 156 -1.65 10.74 4.77
N LEU A 157 -0.90 9.71 4.38
CA LEU A 157 -1.13 8.94 3.16
C LEU A 157 -1.61 7.55 3.54
N LEU A 158 -2.40 6.89 2.70
CA LEU A 158 -2.57 5.44 2.87
C LEU A 158 -1.23 4.74 2.61
N GLN A 159 -0.93 3.68 3.37
CA GLN A 159 0.25 2.86 3.14
C GLN A 159 0.06 2.08 1.82
N PRO A 160 0.95 2.24 0.83
CA PRO A 160 0.97 1.36 -0.33
C PRO A 160 1.18 -0.08 0.15
N LEU A 161 0.32 -0.98 -0.30
CA LEU A 161 0.25 -2.33 0.24
C LEU A 161 -0.02 -3.33 -0.87
N LYS A 162 0.86 -4.31 -1.00
CA LYS A 162 0.66 -5.47 -1.86
C LYS A 162 0.94 -6.72 -1.06
N PHE A 163 -0.06 -7.56 -0.85
CA PHE A 163 0.14 -8.84 -0.17
C PHE A 163 -0.76 -9.93 -0.74
N LYS A 164 -0.25 -11.15 -0.71
CA LYS A 164 -1.02 -12.36 -0.96
C LYS A 164 -0.90 -13.24 0.27
N SER A 165 -2.03 -13.64 0.84
CA SER A 165 -2.05 -14.55 1.97
C SER A 165 -2.92 -15.75 1.62
N SER A 166 -2.48 -16.93 2.03
CA SER A 166 -3.35 -18.10 2.05
C SER A 166 -3.23 -18.79 3.39
N PHE A 167 -4.34 -19.33 3.89
CA PHE A 167 -4.39 -20.13 5.09
C PHE A 167 -5.34 -21.29 4.84
N LYS A 168 -4.89 -22.50 5.17
CA LYS A 168 -5.67 -23.70 4.98
C LYS A 168 -5.60 -24.56 6.24
N SER A 169 -6.76 -24.82 6.81
CA SER A 169 -7.01 -25.85 7.82
C SER A 169 -8.06 -26.83 7.31
N ASP A 170 -8.38 -27.85 8.11
CA ASP A 170 -9.41 -28.85 7.75
C ASP A 170 -10.81 -28.22 7.58
N ASP A 171 -11.05 -27.13 8.32
CA ASP A 171 -12.34 -26.45 8.42
C ASP A 171 -12.35 -25.07 7.72
N VAL A 172 -11.19 -24.45 7.48
CA VAL A 172 -11.15 -23.09 6.92
C VAL A 172 -10.12 -23.00 5.81
N ASN A 173 -10.57 -22.58 4.63
CA ASN A 173 -9.70 -22.10 3.57
C ASN A 173 -9.84 -20.58 3.45
N TYR A 174 -8.73 -19.86 3.44
CA TYR A 174 -8.68 -18.42 3.28
C TYR A 174 -7.64 -18.09 2.22
N GLU A 175 -8.02 -17.30 1.24
CA GLU A 175 -7.14 -16.73 0.24
C GLU A 175 -7.42 -15.24 0.13
N SER A 176 -6.37 -14.43 0.16
CA SER A 176 -6.46 -13.01 -0.12
C SER A 176 -5.36 -12.54 -1.06
N ASP A 177 -5.72 -11.62 -1.94
CA ASP A 177 -4.83 -10.93 -2.88
C ASP A 177 -5.18 -9.44 -2.85
N VAL A 178 -4.38 -8.66 -2.14
CA VAL A 178 -4.60 -7.24 -1.92
C VAL A 178 -3.48 -6.46 -2.61
N ASP A 179 -3.85 -5.49 -3.43
CA ASP A 179 -2.94 -4.56 -4.11
C ASP A 179 -3.55 -3.16 -4.08
N PHE A 180 -3.12 -2.37 -3.11
CA PHE A 180 -3.43 -0.95 -2.95
C PHE A 180 -2.24 -0.12 -3.42
N LYS A 181 -2.38 0.47 -4.60
CA LYS A 181 -1.44 1.45 -5.12
C LYS A 181 -1.80 2.82 -4.61
N VAL A 182 -0.81 3.61 -4.24
CA VAL A 182 -1.01 4.98 -3.79
C VAL A 182 -0.27 5.89 -4.75
N VAL A 183 -0.99 6.76 -5.43
CA VAL A 183 -0.44 7.80 -6.30
C VAL A 183 -0.58 9.13 -5.60
N VAL A 184 0.47 9.93 -5.61
CA VAL A 184 0.43 11.33 -5.18
C VAL A 184 0.65 12.21 -6.40
N SER A 185 -0.16 13.25 -6.54
CA SER A 185 -0.03 14.23 -7.63
C SER A 185 -0.12 15.65 -7.07
N THR A 186 0.83 16.49 -7.45
CA THR A 186 0.84 17.93 -7.24
C THR A 186 0.70 18.73 -8.54
N GLU A 187 0.28 18.07 -9.61
CA GLU A 187 0.01 18.73 -10.87
C GLU A 187 -1.26 19.60 -10.80
N SER A 188 -1.37 20.59 -11.68
CA SER A 188 -2.61 21.38 -11.85
C SER A 188 -3.77 20.52 -12.37
N SER A 189 -3.46 19.54 -13.21
CA SER A 189 -4.42 18.58 -13.74
C SER A 189 -3.81 17.20 -13.82
N TYR A 190 -4.60 16.16 -13.57
CA TYR A 190 -4.17 14.78 -13.70
C TYR A 190 -5.33 13.93 -14.22
N SER A 191 -5.06 13.02 -15.15
CA SER A 191 -6.07 12.12 -15.68
C SER A 191 -5.47 10.73 -15.82
N LYS A 192 -6.11 9.73 -15.21
CA LYS A 192 -5.69 8.34 -15.32
C LYS A 192 -6.89 7.43 -15.34
N LYS A 193 -6.87 6.49 -16.27
CA LYS A 193 -7.73 5.32 -16.25
C LYS A 193 -6.98 4.20 -15.54
N PHE A 194 -7.64 3.54 -14.60
CA PHE A 194 -7.06 2.37 -13.93
C PHE A 194 -8.12 1.31 -13.71
N ASP A 195 -7.67 0.06 -13.67
CA ASP A 195 -8.54 -1.08 -13.40
C ASP A 195 -8.68 -1.30 -11.90
N ALA A 196 -9.90 -1.59 -11.47
CA ALA A 196 -10.24 -1.92 -10.10
C ALA A 196 -10.97 -3.27 -10.07
N SER A 197 -10.56 -4.14 -9.14
CA SER A 197 -11.10 -5.49 -8.99
C SER A 197 -11.40 -5.76 -7.52
N TYR A 198 -12.66 -6.04 -7.23
CA TYR A 198 -13.17 -6.40 -5.91
C TYR A 198 -13.87 -7.74 -6.05
N VAL A 199 -13.16 -8.80 -5.68
CA VAL A 199 -13.72 -10.15 -5.61
C VAL A 199 -13.82 -10.53 -4.16
N PHE A 200 -14.96 -11.05 -3.76
CA PHE A 200 -15.16 -11.64 -2.46
C PHE A 200 -16.04 -12.86 -2.64
N GLY A 201 -15.63 -13.98 -2.08
CA GLY A 201 -16.40 -15.22 -2.08
C GLY A 201 -16.28 -15.88 -0.73
N LEU A 202 -17.42 -16.09 -0.08
CA LEU A 202 -17.58 -16.87 1.13
C LEU A 202 -18.44 -18.10 0.79
N ASN A 203 -17.86 -19.28 0.92
CA ASN A 203 -18.57 -20.55 0.81
C ASN A 203 -18.63 -21.19 2.20
N LEU A 204 -19.83 -21.52 2.66
CA LEU A 204 -20.07 -22.21 3.93
C LEU A 204 -20.69 -23.58 3.63
N ASP A 205 -20.20 -24.62 4.29
CA ASP A 205 -20.77 -25.97 4.27
C ASP A 205 -20.80 -26.48 5.72
N ILE A 206 -21.99 -26.63 6.28
CA ILE A 206 -22.20 -27.00 7.69
C ILE A 206 -22.62 -28.48 7.81
N LYS A 207 -22.56 -29.26 6.72
CA LYS A 207 -22.95 -30.67 6.78
C LYS A 207 -21.87 -31.52 7.47
N GLY A 208 -22.02 -31.69 8.79
CA GLY A 208 -21.07 -32.41 9.64
C GLY A 208 -20.22 -31.43 10.44
N ASN A 209 -19.05 -31.08 9.91
CA ASN A 209 -18.18 -30.04 10.46
C ASN A 209 -18.32 -28.75 9.64
N LEU A 210 -18.21 -27.60 10.30
CA LEU A 210 -18.23 -26.29 9.65
C LEU A 210 -17.01 -26.16 8.73
N LYS A 211 -17.26 -26.08 7.42
CA LYS A 211 -16.25 -25.73 6.42
C LYS A 211 -16.53 -24.34 5.86
N ALA A 212 -15.56 -23.45 5.96
CA ALA A 212 -15.60 -22.12 5.39
C ALA A 212 -14.49 -21.95 4.35
N SER A 213 -14.82 -21.37 3.20
CA SER A 213 -13.83 -20.92 2.23
C SER A 213 -14.05 -19.45 1.93
N LEU A 214 -13.09 -18.60 2.29
CA LEU A 214 -13.07 -17.18 1.99
C LEU A 214 -12.00 -16.91 0.93
N ASN A 215 -12.39 -16.30 -0.19
CA ASN A 215 -11.49 -15.77 -1.20
C ASN A 215 -11.75 -14.28 -1.34
N ALA A 216 -10.71 -13.45 -1.26
CA ALA A 216 -10.86 -12.00 -1.32
C ALA A 216 -9.75 -11.36 -2.17
N LYS A 217 -10.12 -10.67 -3.25
CA LYS A 217 -9.20 -9.95 -4.12
C LYS A 217 -9.57 -8.47 -4.12
N PHE A 218 -8.61 -7.62 -3.79
CA PHE A 218 -8.80 -6.17 -3.69
C PHE A 218 -7.68 -5.46 -4.43
N HIS A 219 -7.90 -5.13 -5.69
CA HIS A 219 -6.96 -4.35 -6.50
C HIS A 219 -7.54 -2.96 -6.71
N SER A 220 -6.85 -1.94 -6.20
CA SER A 220 -7.34 -0.57 -6.18
C SER A 220 -6.19 0.44 -6.26
N LEU A 221 -6.52 1.64 -6.72
CA LEU A 221 -5.65 2.79 -6.75
C LEU A 221 -6.24 3.90 -5.88
N VAL A 222 -5.43 4.39 -4.97
CA VAL A 222 -5.70 5.59 -4.17
C VAL A 222 -4.95 6.75 -4.80
N LEU A 223 -5.63 7.87 -5.07
CA LEU A 223 -4.97 9.12 -5.47
C LEU A 223 -5.00 10.10 -4.30
N PHE A 224 -3.85 10.68 -3.96
CA PHE A 224 -3.73 11.87 -3.14
C PHE A 224 -3.34 13.05 -4.04
N ALA A 225 -4.29 13.94 -4.26
CA ALA A 225 -4.02 15.24 -4.84
C ALA A 225 -3.50 16.17 -3.74
N ALA A 226 -2.38 16.85 -3.96
CA ALA A 226 -1.80 17.82 -3.02
C ALA A 226 -1.37 19.08 -3.80
N GLY A 227 -1.14 20.21 -3.12
CA GLY A 227 -0.54 21.39 -3.75
C GLY A 227 -1.18 22.72 -3.35
N LYS A 228 -0.74 23.80 -4.00
CA LYS A 228 -1.13 25.17 -3.64
C LYS A 228 -2.58 25.50 -3.96
N SER A 229 -3.07 25.06 -5.12
CA SER A 229 -4.45 25.31 -5.53
C SER A 229 -5.37 24.24 -4.95
N LYS A 230 -6.61 24.60 -4.59
CA LYS A 230 -7.66 23.58 -4.42
C LYS A 230 -7.79 22.79 -5.73
N LYS A 231 -7.89 21.48 -5.62
CA LYS A 231 -8.15 20.56 -6.72
C LYS A 231 -9.62 20.19 -6.71
N LYS A 232 -10.11 19.60 -7.78
CA LYS A 232 -11.41 18.95 -7.88
C LYS A 232 -11.20 17.58 -8.49
N ILE A 233 -11.70 16.53 -7.85
CA ILE A 233 -11.65 15.17 -8.39
C ILE A 233 -13.01 14.78 -8.95
N THR A 234 -13.00 14.25 -10.17
CA THR A 234 -14.14 13.57 -10.76
C THR A 234 -13.72 12.17 -11.13
N ALA A 235 -14.59 11.20 -10.84
CA ALA A 235 -14.34 9.82 -11.18
C ALA A 235 -15.59 9.21 -11.80
N LYS A 236 -15.39 8.42 -12.84
CA LYS A 236 -16.45 7.68 -13.50
C LYS A 236 -16.05 6.21 -13.58
N SER A 237 -16.84 5.36 -12.94
CA SER A 237 -16.67 3.92 -13.04
C SER A 237 -17.37 3.38 -14.28
N SER A 238 -16.76 2.40 -14.95
CA SER A 238 -17.40 1.59 -15.99
C SER A 238 -18.36 0.53 -15.43
N ASN A 239 -18.26 0.24 -14.13
CA ASN A 239 -19.07 -0.74 -13.42
C ASN A 239 -19.79 -0.06 -12.26
N ASP A 240 -21.11 -0.14 -12.26
CA ASP A 240 -21.96 0.51 -11.28
C ASP A 240 -21.91 -0.14 -9.88
N GLY A 241 -21.30 -1.32 -9.77
CA GLY A 241 -20.88 -2.01 -8.55
C GLY A 241 -19.62 -1.43 -7.91
N ILE A 242 -18.92 -0.52 -8.58
CA ILE A 242 -17.78 0.23 -8.03
C ILE A 242 -18.23 1.68 -7.85
N THR A 243 -18.17 2.17 -6.62
CA THR A 243 -18.37 3.58 -6.29
C THR A 243 -17.03 4.22 -5.93
N SER A 244 -17.04 5.53 -5.72
CA SER A 244 -15.86 6.29 -5.35
C SER A 244 -16.10 7.04 -4.07
N VAL A 245 -15.13 6.98 -3.17
CA VAL A 245 -15.07 7.86 -2.01
C VAL A 245 -14.03 8.94 -2.29
N ILE A 246 -14.43 10.18 -2.05
CA ILE A 246 -13.55 11.32 -2.08
C ILE A 246 -13.32 11.72 -0.61
N LEU A 247 -12.06 11.66 -0.19
CA LEU A 247 -11.57 12.08 1.12
C LEU A 247 -11.17 13.55 0.94
N SER A 248 -11.89 14.49 1.54
CA SER A 248 -11.54 15.90 1.45
C SER A 248 -11.66 16.56 2.81
N GLU A 249 -10.91 17.65 3.00
CA GLU A 249 -10.88 18.45 4.24
C GLU A 249 -12.27 18.90 4.73
N ASN A 250 -13.30 18.91 3.86
CA ASN A 250 -14.67 19.32 4.17
C ASN A 250 -15.72 18.20 4.04
N GLY A 251 -15.28 16.94 3.86
CA GLY A 251 -16.10 15.73 3.98
C GLY A 251 -17.24 15.53 2.97
N LYS A 252 -17.50 16.48 2.06
CA LYS A 252 -18.60 16.39 1.08
C LYS A 252 -18.26 16.95 -0.29
N ASP A 253 -17.42 17.97 -0.35
CA ASP A 253 -17.04 18.57 -1.63
C ASP A 253 -15.86 17.81 -2.20
N ALA A 254 -15.94 17.50 -3.49
CA ALA A 254 -14.88 16.86 -4.24
C ALA A 254 -13.66 17.79 -4.46
N SER A 255 -13.52 18.83 -3.64
CA SER A 255 -12.48 19.85 -3.72
C SER A 255 -11.77 20.12 -2.40
N GLY A 256 -10.50 20.50 -2.49
CA GLY A 256 -9.58 20.63 -1.36
C GLY A 256 -8.14 20.76 -1.85
N ARG A 257 -7.23 21.23 -1.00
CA ARG A 257 -5.79 21.26 -1.33
C ARG A 257 -5.16 19.89 -1.21
N VAL A 258 -5.63 19.13 -0.23
CA VAL A 258 -5.45 17.69 -0.16
C VAL A 258 -6.78 17.01 -0.42
N ILE A 259 -6.77 16.06 -1.36
CA ILE A 259 -7.92 15.23 -1.64
C ILE A 259 -7.43 13.80 -1.84
N GLY A 260 -7.92 12.89 -1.01
CA GLY A 260 -7.82 11.47 -1.25
C GLY A 260 -8.95 11.00 -2.14
N PHE A 261 -8.68 10.01 -2.99
CA PHE A 261 -9.67 9.34 -3.80
C PHE A 261 -9.43 7.85 -3.68
N MET A 262 -10.48 7.08 -3.41
CA MET A 262 -10.42 5.63 -3.37
C MET A 262 -11.70 5.05 -3.98
N PRO A 263 -11.59 4.18 -5.00
CA PRO A 263 -12.73 3.37 -5.40
C PRO A 263 -13.01 2.33 -4.33
N ILE A 264 -14.29 2.05 -4.11
CA ILE A 264 -14.75 1.04 -3.16
C ILE A 264 -15.90 0.26 -3.79
N PRO A 265 -16.14 -0.99 -3.38
CA PRO A 265 -17.31 -1.72 -3.84
C PRO A 265 -18.58 -1.06 -3.29
N ASN A 266 -19.62 -1.00 -4.12
CA ASN A 266 -20.90 -0.44 -3.73
C ASN A 266 -21.66 -1.44 -2.83
N LEU A 267 -21.50 -1.29 -1.51
CA LEU A 267 -22.12 -2.16 -0.50
C LEU A 267 -23.65 -2.28 -0.65
N THR A 268 -24.33 -1.23 -1.11
CA THR A 268 -25.79 -1.29 -1.31
C THR A 268 -26.20 -2.22 -2.45
N LYS A 269 -25.31 -2.45 -3.42
CA LYS A 269 -25.48 -3.44 -4.50
C LYS A 269 -24.97 -4.82 -4.12
N LEU A 270 -24.01 -4.88 -3.19
CA LEU A 270 -23.46 -6.11 -2.64
C LEU A 270 -24.50 -6.94 -1.89
N ILE A 271 -25.36 -6.28 -1.13
CA ILE A 271 -26.38 -6.93 -0.31
C ILE A 271 -27.70 -7.00 -1.08
N LYS A 272 -27.66 -7.44 -2.35
CA LYS A 272 -28.86 -8.06 -2.92
C LYS A 272 -28.88 -9.48 -2.41
N PHE A 273 -29.52 -9.68 -1.25
CA PHE A 273 -29.80 -11.02 -0.73
C PHE A 273 -30.56 -11.78 -1.81
N ASP A 274 -29.87 -12.69 -2.49
CA ASP A 274 -30.51 -13.66 -3.37
C ASP A 274 -31.33 -14.59 -2.46
N PRO A 275 -32.67 -14.62 -2.57
CA PRO A 275 -33.50 -15.51 -1.76
C PRO A 275 -33.10 -16.98 -1.90
N GLN A 276 -32.44 -17.35 -3.01
CA GLN A 276 -31.91 -18.68 -3.22
C GLN A 276 -30.80 -19.01 -2.22
N ILE A 277 -29.98 -18.04 -1.76
CA ILE A 277 -28.94 -18.27 -0.75
C ILE A 277 -29.57 -18.70 0.57
N ILE A 278 -30.69 -18.07 0.97
CA ILE A 278 -31.44 -18.46 2.18
C ILE A 278 -32.00 -19.88 1.99
N THR A 279 -32.55 -20.15 0.81
CA THR A 279 -33.14 -21.47 0.48
C THR A 279 -32.08 -22.57 0.50
N ASP A 280 -30.94 -22.35 -0.14
CA ASP A 280 -29.81 -23.29 -0.19
C ASP A 280 -29.27 -23.55 1.21
N PHE A 281 -29.16 -22.50 2.04
CA PHE A 281 -28.72 -22.63 3.42
C PHE A 281 -29.69 -23.49 4.24
N LEU A 282 -31.00 -23.22 4.16
CA LEU A 282 -32.01 -23.95 4.92
C LEU A 282 -32.18 -25.40 4.45
N THR A 283 -31.96 -25.69 3.17
CA THR A 283 -32.19 -27.04 2.59
C THR A 283 -30.96 -27.92 2.57
N THR A 284 -29.78 -27.34 2.33
CA THR A 284 -28.53 -28.09 2.14
C THR A 284 -27.49 -27.84 3.21
N PHE A 285 -27.72 -26.86 4.10
CA PHE A 285 -26.71 -26.32 5.03
C PHE A 285 -25.47 -25.77 4.31
N LYS A 286 -25.65 -25.33 3.06
CA LYS A 286 -24.62 -24.68 2.25
C LYS A 286 -25.06 -23.28 1.88
N ALA A 287 -24.16 -22.31 2.04
CA ALA A 287 -24.38 -20.96 1.58
C ALA A 287 -23.18 -20.50 0.75
N LYS A 288 -23.46 -19.84 -0.36
CA LYS A 288 -22.45 -19.16 -1.17
C LYS A 288 -22.81 -17.69 -1.23
N LEU A 289 -22.02 -16.87 -0.57
CA LEU A 289 -22.10 -15.42 -0.61
C LEU A 289 -20.91 -14.92 -1.42
N GLY A 290 -21.14 -14.04 -2.38
CA GLY A 290 -20.01 -13.51 -3.11
C GLY A 290 -20.38 -12.41 -4.07
N PHE A 291 -19.38 -11.62 -4.39
CA PHE A 291 -19.45 -10.58 -5.38
C PHE A 291 -18.17 -10.58 -6.19
N ASN A 292 -18.31 -10.20 -7.45
CA ASN A 292 -17.19 -10.00 -8.34
C ASN A 292 -17.46 -8.72 -9.13
N TYR A 293 -16.79 -7.65 -8.73
CA TYR A 293 -16.81 -6.39 -9.46
C TYR A 293 -15.44 -6.16 -10.08
N GLU A 294 -15.42 -6.23 -11.40
CA GLU A 294 -14.29 -5.82 -12.20
C GLU A 294 -14.75 -4.66 -13.08
N GLY A 295 -13.90 -3.64 -13.17
CA GLY A 295 -14.18 -2.47 -13.99
C GLY A 295 -12.98 -1.55 -14.05
N SER A 296 -13.13 -0.49 -14.82
CA SER A 296 -12.16 0.59 -14.90
C SER A 296 -12.77 1.86 -14.34
N VAL A 297 -11.94 2.66 -13.67
CA VAL A 297 -12.31 3.97 -13.18
C VAL A 297 -11.52 5.01 -13.95
N ASP A 298 -12.24 5.88 -14.65
CA ASP A 298 -11.68 7.07 -15.30
C ASP A 298 -11.64 8.20 -14.25
N LEU A 299 -10.43 8.51 -13.77
CA LEU A 299 -10.21 9.59 -12.81
C LEU A 299 -9.69 10.83 -13.53
N LYS A 300 -10.24 11.99 -13.15
CA LYS A 300 -9.78 13.31 -13.57
C LYS A 300 -9.68 14.24 -12.36
N MET A 301 -8.58 14.96 -12.31
CA MET A 301 -8.27 16.00 -11.35
C MET A 301 -8.01 17.30 -12.10
N GLU A 302 -8.57 18.41 -11.62
CA GLU A 302 -8.40 19.75 -12.19
C GLU A 302 -8.33 20.79 -11.06
N GLU A 303 -7.76 21.97 -11.33
CA GLU A 303 -7.80 23.06 -10.35
C GLU A 303 -9.21 23.61 -10.16
N ASP A 304 -9.59 23.82 -8.91
CA ASP A 304 -10.80 24.55 -8.56
C ASP A 304 -10.53 26.05 -8.57
N LYS A 305 -10.89 26.70 -9.68
CA LYS A 305 -10.70 28.14 -9.91
C LYS A 305 -11.46 29.04 -8.93
N THR A 306 -12.36 28.49 -8.12
CA THR A 306 -13.15 29.27 -7.16
C THR A 306 -12.41 29.56 -5.84
N ALA A 307 -11.22 28.99 -5.66
CA ALA A 307 -10.47 29.07 -4.40
C ALA A 307 -9.44 30.22 -4.38
N SER A 308 -9.33 30.91 -3.24
CA SER A 308 -8.28 31.90 -2.96
C SER A 308 -6.89 31.26 -2.92
N ALA A 309 -5.89 31.97 -3.46
CA ALA A 309 -4.51 31.52 -3.66
C ALA A 309 -3.58 31.68 -2.44
N ASP A 310 -4.09 32.12 -1.28
CA ASP A 310 -3.25 32.75 -0.24
C ASP A 310 -2.81 31.85 0.94
N GLU A 311 -3.25 30.59 1.05
CA GLU A 311 -2.77 29.74 2.15
C GLU A 311 -1.37 29.13 1.85
N LYS A 312 -0.59 28.90 2.90
CA LYS A 312 0.76 28.32 2.84
C LYS A 312 0.75 26.96 2.12
N ASN A 313 1.77 26.70 1.31
CA ASN A 313 2.04 25.39 0.72
C ASN A 313 3.56 25.23 0.49
N TYR A 314 4.10 24.10 0.92
CA TYR A 314 5.51 23.72 0.83
C TYR A 314 5.71 22.48 -0.04
N TYR A 315 4.63 21.80 -0.45
CA TYR A 315 4.77 20.68 -1.38
C TYR A 315 5.33 21.16 -2.73
N PRO A 316 6.25 20.40 -3.34
CA PRO A 316 6.73 20.67 -4.69
C PRO A 316 5.58 20.57 -5.70
N GLU A 317 5.47 21.54 -6.61
CA GLU A 317 4.44 21.58 -7.64
C GLU A 317 4.84 20.81 -8.90
N GLY A 318 3.85 20.33 -9.65
CA GLY A 318 4.05 19.80 -11.00
C GLY A 318 4.67 18.41 -11.06
N MET A 319 4.46 17.58 -10.04
CA MET A 319 4.94 16.20 -10.03
C MET A 319 3.82 15.20 -9.78
N THR A 320 3.97 14.00 -10.33
CA THR A 320 3.09 12.86 -10.05
C THR A 320 3.93 11.61 -9.88
N PHE A 321 3.64 10.82 -8.84
CA PHE A 321 4.41 9.63 -8.55
C PHE A 321 3.58 8.56 -7.83
N GLU A 322 4.00 7.31 -7.96
CA GLU A 322 3.49 6.21 -7.14
C GLU A 322 4.30 6.16 -5.85
N ALA A 323 3.63 6.37 -4.71
CA ALA A 323 4.23 6.14 -3.41
C ALA A 323 4.54 4.65 -3.31
N SER A 324 5.82 4.34 -3.17
CA SER A 324 6.29 2.98 -2.89
C SER A 324 6.99 3.00 -1.54
N GLY A 325 7.05 1.83 -0.89
CA GLY A 325 7.55 1.71 0.47
C GLY A 325 8.92 2.37 0.72
N GLY A 326 9.10 2.89 1.94
CA GLY A 326 10.30 3.56 2.40
C GLY A 326 10.15 5.08 2.53
N VAL A 327 11.25 5.71 2.93
CA VAL A 327 11.39 7.18 3.01
C VAL A 327 12.15 7.66 1.79
N LYS A 328 11.59 8.63 1.07
CA LYS A 328 12.12 9.09 -0.22
C LYS A 328 12.19 10.60 -0.27
N THR A 329 13.26 11.12 -0.86
CA THR A 329 13.40 12.54 -1.20
C THR A 329 12.67 12.88 -2.50
N LYS A 330 12.56 14.16 -2.83
CA LYS A 330 12.07 14.61 -4.15
C LYS A 330 12.89 14.00 -5.29
N ASP A 331 14.20 13.98 -5.18
CA ASP A 331 15.10 13.47 -6.23
C ASP A 331 14.91 11.95 -6.46
N ASP A 332 14.59 11.19 -5.40
CA ASP A 332 14.31 9.76 -5.51
C ASP A 332 13.00 9.49 -6.25
N VAL A 333 12.06 10.43 -6.15
CA VAL A 333 10.75 10.35 -6.78
C VAL A 333 10.83 10.78 -8.25
N ASP A 334 11.57 11.85 -8.55
CA ASP A 334 11.75 12.40 -9.91
C ASP A 334 12.54 11.43 -10.81
N LYS A 335 13.46 10.64 -10.25
CA LYS A 335 14.18 9.59 -11.00
C LYS A 335 13.26 8.44 -11.46
N GLY A 336 12.01 8.41 -10.97
CA GLY A 336 11.03 7.36 -11.24
C GLY A 336 11.46 6.01 -10.66
N SER A 337 10.61 5.00 -10.81
CA SER A 337 10.93 3.61 -10.51
C SER A 337 11.92 2.98 -11.52
N GLY A 338 12.69 3.82 -12.24
CA GLY A 338 13.82 3.35 -13.02
C GLY A 338 14.70 2.49 -12.12
N LEU A 339 15.04 1.28 -12.60
CA LEU A 339 15.92 0.33 -11.91
C LEU A 339 17.03 1.12 -11.22
N GLY A 340 17.06 1.11 -9.89
CA GLY A 340 17.97 1.94 -9.12
C GLY A 340 19.38 1.76 -9.67
N THR A 341 20.19 2.83 -9.67
CA THR A 341 21.51 2.85 -10.32
C THR A 341 22.36 1.61 -10.01
N GLY A 342 22.22 1.03 -8.81
CA GLY A 342 22.85 -0.24 -8.43
C GLY A 342 22.42 -1.46 -9.27
N ALA A 343 21.14 -1.60 -9.64
CA ALA A 343 20.66 -2.67 -10.51
C ALA A 343 21.17 -2.51 -11.94
N ILE A 344 21.25 -1.27 -12.44
CA ILE A 344 21.86 -0.97 -13.76
C ILE A 344 23.34 -1.36 -13.76
N VAL A 345 24.08 -0.98 -12.72
CA VAL A 345 25.50 -1.36 -12.57
C VAL A 345 25.66 -2.88 -12.47
N GLY A 346 24.78 -3.56 -11.74
CA GLY A 346 24.78 -5.02 -11.65
C GLY A 346 24.55 -5.72 -13.00
N ILE A 347 23.59 -5.22 -13.80
CA ILE A 347 23.32 -5.74 -15.15
C ILE A 347 24.54 -5.54 -16.05
N VAL A 348 25.18 -4.37 -16.01
CA VAL A 348 26.37 -4.08 -16.84
C VAL A 348 27.54 -5.02 -16.50
N ILE A 349 27.80 -5.26 -15.21
CA ILE A 349 28.85 -6.19 -14.78
C ILE A 349 28.51 -7.62 -15.19
N GLY A 350 27.25 -8.06 -15.00
CA GLY A 350 26.79 -9.38 -15.41
C GLY A 350 26.97 -9.62 -16.91
N VAL A 351 26.63 -8.64 -17.75
CA VAL A 351 26.83 -8.72 -19.21
C VAL A 351 28.31 -8.82 -19.58
N LEU A 352 29.20 -8.08 -18.92
CA LEU A 352 30.65 -8.16 -19.18
C LEU A 352 31.23 -9.55 -18.88
N VAL A 353 30.80 -10.19 -17.80
CA VAL A 353 31.23 -11.55 -17.45
C VAL A 353 30.74 -12.57 -18.47
N VAL A 354 29.47 -12.48 -18.90
CA VAL A 354 28.91 -13.37 -19.93
C VAL A 354 29.66 -13.22 -21.26
N VAL A 355 29.96 -12.00 -21.67
CA VAL A 355 30.75 -11.74 -22.90
C VAL A 355 32.15 -12.36 -22.79
N ALA A 356 32.83 -12.22 -21.65
CA ALA A 356 34.14 -12.84 -21.44
C ALA A 356 34.09 -14.37 -21.55
N ILE A 357 33.06 -15.01 -20.98
CA ILE A 357 32.86 -16.47 -21.09
C ILE A 357 32.64 -16.88 -22.55
N ILE A 358 31.83 -16.14 -23.31
CA ILE A 358 31.60 -16.42 -24.74
C ILE A 358 32.90 -16.33 -25.52
N VAL A 359 33.74 -15.31 -25.28
CA VAL A 359 35.05 -15.16 -25.93
C VAL A 359 35.95 -16.37 -25.63
N VAL A 360 36.00 -16.82 -24.37
CA VAL A 360 36.78 -18.02 -23.99
C VAL A 360 36.27 -19.27 -24.70
N ILE A 361 34.95 -19.46 -24.79
CA ILE A 361 34.35 -20.60 -25.50
C ILE A 361 34.71 -20.56 -26.99
N VAL A 362 34.58 -19.40 -27.64
CA VAL A 362 34.91 -19.23 -29.07
C VAL A 362 36.39 -19.53 -29.31
N VAL A 363 37.29 -19.02 -28.47
CA VAL A 363 38.74 -19.30 -28.56
C VAL A 363 39.02 -20.80 -28.42
N VAL A 364 38.41 -21.47 -27.43
CA VAL A 364 38.58 -22.91 -27.23
C VAL A 364 38.06 -23.72 -28.44
N VAL A 365 36.91 -23.35 -29.01
CA VAL A 365 36.34 -24.03 -30.19
C VAL A 365 37.23 -23.84 -31.42
N ILE A 366 37.76 -22.63 -31.66
CA ILE A 366 38.66 -22.35 -32.79
C ILE A 366 40.01 -23.08 -32.62
N MET A 367 40.56 -23.13 -31.40
CA MET A 367 41.80 -23.86 -31.14
C MET A 367 41.61 -25.37 -31.31
N LYS A 368 40.44 -25.91 -30.94
CA LYS A 368 40.14 -27.34 -31.08
C LYS A 368 39.85 -27.75 -32.53
N SER A 369 39.35 -26.84 -33.38
CA SER A 369 39.09 -27.13 -34.80
C SER A 369 40.35 -27.10 -35.67
N LYS A 370 41.41 -26.39 -35.25
CA LYS A 370 42.70 -26.36 -35.98
C LYS A 370 43.62 -27.56 -35.71
N GLY A 371 43.26 -28.47 -34.80
CA GLY A 371 44.10 -29.61 -34.40
C GLY A 371 43.88 -30.94 -35.14
N LYS A 372 43.13 -30.98 -36.25
CA LYS A 372 42.75 -32.25 -36.93
C LYS A 372 43.03 -32.34 -38.43
N GLY A 373 43.94 -31.53 -38.96
CA GLY A 373 44.29 -31.59 -40.39
C GLY A 373 45.78 -31.39 -40.63
N GLY A 374 46.52 -32.50 -40.69
CA GLY A 374 47.89 -32.51 -41.18
C GLY A 374 48.82 -33.24 -40.24
N ASP A 375 48.88 -34.57 -40.38
CA ASP A 375 50.06 -35.21 -40.97
C ASP A 375 49.82 -36.72 -41.07
N SER A 376 50.38 -37.34 -42.10
CA SER A 376 50.64 -38.78 -42.30
C SER A 376 50.14 -39.29 -43.65
N GLY A 377 51.07 -39.46 -44.60
CA GLY A 377 50.83 -40.38 -45.70
C GLY A 377 51.76 -40.30 -46.90
N ASP A 378 53.06 -40.05 -46.75
CA ASP A 378 54.03 -40.42 -47.78
C ASP A 378 55.16 -41.25 -47.15
N GLY A 379 55.15 -42.53 -47.49
CA GLY A 379 55.99 -43.58 -46.91
C GLY A 379 56.44 -44.53 -48.01
N ASP A 380 57.45 -44.07 -48.76
CA ASP A 380 58.19 -44.85 -49.75
C ASP A 380 59.40 -45.54 -49.10
N LYS A 381 59.79 -46.68 -49.72
CA LYS A 381 60.99 -47.54 -49.51
C LYS A 381 60.91 -48.68 -48.50
N LYS A 382 60.65 -49.89 -48.99
CA LYS A 382 61.72 -50.78 -49.51
C LYS A 382 61.17 -52.03 -50.19
#